data_AF-A0A9W3SKZ6-F1
#
_entry.id   AF-A0A9W3SKZ6-F1
#
_cell.length_a   1.000
_cell.length_b   1.000
_cell.length_c   1.000
_cell.angle_alpha   90.00
_cell.angle_beta   90.00
_cell.angle_gamma   90.00
#
_symmetry.space_group_name_H-M   'P 1'
#
loop_
_entity.id
_entity.type
_entity.pdbx_description
1 polymer ?
#
loop_
_entity_poly.entity_id
_entity_poly.type
_entity_poly.pdbx_seq_one_letter_code
_entity_poly.pdbx_strand_id
1 'polypeptide(L)'
;MNLTYLKSNLLIVLKSKKNQLLIVILILFSTFSLFIVENQKIGDGTKSWETYSESLQANSNYFDSEMLKKSTYKNTYDNLNKQAQELASLQNSQVFTDPVQYLNSYRNLLTTMQAGYTNHYAGANTLNVPSQFFISKELNRINYLIKHKIPIVMNDESSATYLIYVLSFLGTIIFFYISFISADSWIINLKHQSVLKNIPYFFKDEIIGKIGINFILVFSSVLLSIIGAYVFAGIKHNFVTLNYPVNFYFTHALTIPLWSYCLVFLAYISGLVIFVTSLSMFLNQITKNIYLTIFIEGGIYALLFLPKDILKWLLFLPSPYLDLTNLFNGDLASNLHLTNVNFLTGYLVLLIWSLILIYGFKYLGERKG
;
A
#
# COMPACT_ATOMS: atom_id res chain seq x y z
N MET A 1 1.24 4.99 34.76
CA MET A 1 0.07 4.26 34.23
C MET A 1 -0.32 3.08 35.12
N ASN A 2 -1.57 3.04 35.61
CA ASN A 2 -2.10 1.96 36.43
C ASN A 2 -2.44 0.74 35.57
N LEU A 3 -1.75 -0.39 35.78
CA LEU A 3 -1.89 -1.62 34.98
C LEU A 3 -3.33 -2.18 35.00
N THR A 4 -4.02 -2.01 36.13
CA THR A 4 -5.40 -2.48 36.34
C THR A 4 -6.40 -1.71 35.49
N TYR A 5 -6.18 -0.40 35.30
CA TYR A 5 -7.00 0.44 34.41
C TYR A 5 -6.84 0.02 32.95
N LEU A 6 -5.60 -0.18 32.50
CA LEU A 6 -5.33 -0.62 31.12
C LEU A 6 -5.95 -2.00 30.86
N LYS A 7 -5.75 -2.96 31.76
CA LYS A 7 -6.31 -4.32 31.65
C LYS A 7 -7.83 -4.29 31.57
N SER A 8 -8.48 -3.48 32.41
CA SER A 8 -9.95 -3.39 32.44
C SER A 8 -10.50 -2.77 31.16
N ASN A 9 -9.92 -1.66 30.70
CA ASN A 9 -10.32 -1.03 29.44
C ASN A 9 -10.04 -1.93 28.22
N LEU A 10 -8.88 -2.60 28.19
CA LEU A 10 -8.56 -3.54 27.12
C LEU A 10 -9.61 -4.67 27.05
N LEU A 11 -10.02 -5.23 28.19
CA LEU A 11 -11.06 -6.26 28.24
C LEU A 11 -12.42 -5.75 27.77
N ILE A 12 -12.80 -4.51 28.13
CA ILE A 12 -14.04 -3.88 27.64
C ILE A 12 -14.00 -3.76 26.11
N VAL A 13 -12.89 -3.25 25.57
CA VAL A 13 -12.74 -3.01 24.13
C VAL A 13 -12.63 -4.32 23.35
N LEU A 14 -11.97 -5.35 23.89
CA LEU A 14 -11.90 -6.70 23.31
C LEU A 14 -13.24 -7.44 23.34
N LYS A 15 -14.10 -7.18 24.32
CA LYS A 15 -15.46 -7.74 24.39
C LYS A 15 -16.47 -7.00 23.51
N SER A 16 -16.10 -5.84 22.97
CA SER A 16 -16.94 -5.09 22.04
C SER A 16 -17.19 -5.91 20.78
N LYS A 17 -18.48 -6.18 20.48
CA LYS A 17 -18.89 -6.92 19.28
C LYS A 17 -18.43 -6.22 17.99
N LYS A 18 -18.40 -4.88 17.98
CA LYS A 18 -17.85 -4.09 16.86
C LYS A 18 -16.41 -4.48 16.57
N ASN A 19 -15.54 -4.42 17.59
CA ASN A 19 -14.10 -4.67 17.40
C ASN A 19 -13.81 -6.14 17.11
N GLN A 20 -14.52 -7.07 17.75
CA GLN A 20 -14.42 -8.50 17.42
C GLN A 20 -14.77 -8.75 15.95
N LEU A 21 -15.87 -8.17 15.48
CA LEU A 21 -16.31 -8.31 14.10
C LEU A 21 -15.30 -7.69 13.12
N LEU A 22 -14.78 -6.49 13.39
CA LEU A 22 -13.75 -5.85 12.55
C LEU A 22 -12.47 -6.70 12.47
N ILE A 23 -11.98 -7.21 13.60
CA ILE A 23 -10.79 -8.07 13.65
C ILE A 23 -11.02 -9.36 12.86
N VAL A 24 -12.15 -10.03 13.09
CA VAL A 24 -12.51 -11.28 12.40
C VAL A 24 -12.65 -11.04 10.90
N ILE A 25 -13.32 -9.96 10.48
CA ILE A 25 -13.46 -9.62 9.06
C ILE A 25 -12.10 -9.37 8.42
N LEU A 26 -11.21 -8.62 9.08
CA LEU A 26 -9.88 -8.35 8.52
C LEU A 26 -9.09 -9.64 8.29
N ILE A 27 -9.08 -10.53 9.29
CA ILE A 27 -8.35 -11.81 9.22
C ILE A 27 -8.97 -12.72 8.16
N LEU A 28 -10.29 -12.89 8.18
CA LEU A 28 -11.01 -13.73 7.21
C LEU A 28 -10.82 -13.18 5.78
N PHE A 29 -10.99 -11.88 5.58
CA PHE A 29 -10.79 -11.26 4.28
C PHE A 29 -9.36 -11.45 3.78
N SER A 30 -8.36 -11.19 4.64
CA SER A 30 -6.94 -11.34 4.28
C SER A 30 -6.54 -12.78 4.00
N THR A 31 -7.25 -13.76 4.57
CA THR A 31 -6.98 -15.19 4.37
C THR A 31 -7.73 -15.74 3.15
N PHE A 32 -8.99 -15.36 2.98
CA PHE A 32 -9.90 -15.93 1.99
C PHE A 32 -9.99 -15.13 0.69
N SER A 33 -9.42 -13.92 0.62
CA SER A 33 -9.29 -13.19 -0.65
C SER A 33 -8.45 -13.94 -1.69
N LEU A 34 -7.71 -14.99 -1.29
CA LEU A 34 -7.02 -15.92 -2.18
C LEU A 34 -7.96 -16.51 -3.24
N PHE A 35 -9.20 -16.85 -2.86
CA PHE A 35 -10.19 -17.34 -3.82
C PHE A 35 -10.57 -16.28 -4.86
N ILE A 36 -10.52 -15.00 -4.50
CA ILE A 36 -10.73 -13.91 -5.45
C ILE A 36 -9.54 -13.82 -6.40
N VAL A 37 -8.32 -13.89 -5.86
CA VAL A 37 -7.07 -13.90 -6.65
C VAL A 37 -7.06 -15.02 -7.68
N GLU A 38 -7.43 -16.25 -7.28
CA GLU A 38 -7.53 -17.41 -8.17
C GLU A 38 -8.62 -17.23 -9.24
N ASN A 39 -9.84 -16.88 -8.83
CA ASN A 39 -10.97 -16.80 -9.76
C ASN A 39 -10.82 -15.65 -10.76
N GLN A 40 -10.24 -14.52 -10.33
CA GLN A 40 -9.99 -13.38 -11.20
C GLN A 40 -8.64 -13.46 -11.92
N LYS A 41 -7.83 -14.49 -11.64
CA LYS A 41 -6.46 -14.64 -12.15
C LYS A 41 -5.62 -13.37 -11.95
N ILE A 42 -5.71 -12.79 -10.76
CA ILE A 42 -4.92 -11.60 -10.42
C ILE A 42 -3.45 -11.97 -10.51
N GLY A 43 -2.64 -11.11 -11.13
CA GLY A 43 -1.23 -11.38 -11.37
C GLY A 43 -0.92 -12.29 -12.55
N ASP A 44 -1.94 -12.86 -13.21
CA ASP A 44 -1.74 -13.55 -14.48
C ASP A 44 -1.45 -12.52 -15.57
N GLY A 45 -0.18 -12.46 -15.96
CA GLY A 45 0.30 -11.52 -16.97
C GLY A 45 -0.39 -11.66 -18.33
N THR A 46 -1.02 -12.80 -18.64
CA THR A 46 -1.61 -13.11 -19.96
C THR A 46 -2.48 -11.98 -20.49
N LYS A 47 -3.49 -11.54 -19.74
CA LYS A 47 -4.42 -10.49 -20.17
C LYS A 47 -3.74 -9.12 -20.31
N SER A 48 -2.81 -8.81 -19.42
CA SER A 48 -2.05 -7.55 -19.49
C SER A 48 -1.12 -7.52 -20.71
N TRP A 49 -0.48 -8.66 -21.01
CA TRP A 49 0.41 -8.83 -22.15
C TRP A 49 -0.34 -8.87 -23.47
N GLU A 50 -1.54 -9.45 -23.50
CA GLU A 50 -2.44 -9.42 -24.65
C GLU A 50 -2.84 -7.99 -25.01
N THR A 51 -3.34 -7.23 -24.02
CA THR A 51 -3.71 -5.82 -24.20
C THR A 51 -2.52 -4.98 -24.69
N TYR A 52 -1.32 -5.25 -24.15
CA TYR A 52 -0.11 -4.56 -24.56
C TYR A 52 0.34 -4.97 -25.97
N SER A 53 0.21 -6.26 -26.33
CA SER A 53 0.49 -6.78 -27.67
C SER A 53 -0.38 -6.11 -28.73
N GLU A 54 -1.69 -5.99 -28.48
CA GLU A 54 -2.62 -5.28 -29.35
C GLU A 54 -2.22 -3.82 -29.55
N SER A 55 -1.86 -3.15 -28.46
CA SER A 55 -1.34 -1.77 -28.50
C SER A 55 -0.05 -1.67 -29.32
N LEU A 56 0.88 -2.62 -29.20
CA LEU A 56 2.11 -2.66 -29.99
C LEU A 56 1.82 -2.83 -31.48
N GLN A 57 0.95 -3.77 -31.83
CA GLN A 57 0.59 -4.05 -33.22
C GLN A 57 -0.11 -2.85 -33.86
N ALA A 58 -1.09 -2.27 -33.17
CA ALA A 58 -1.80 -1.09 -33.65
C ALA A 58 -0.85 0.08 -33.91
N ASN A 59 0.10 0.34 -33.00
CA ASN A 59 1.05 1.44 -33.17
C ASN A 59 2.12 1.15 -34.24
N SER A 60 2.54 -0.10 -34.40
CA SER A 60 3.49 -0.49 -35.45
C SER A 60 2.89 -0.31 -36.85
N ASN A 61 1.58 -0.55 -37.00
CA ASN A 61 0.85 -0.37 -38.26
C ASN A 61 0.69 1.10 -38.68
N TYR A 62 0.90 2.08 -37.78
CA TYR A 62 0.85 3.50 -38.14
C TYR A 62 2.08 3.99 -38.89
N PHE A 63 3.18 3.23 -38.89
CA PHE A 63 4.41 3.62 -39.57
C PHE A 63 4.34 3.25 -41.06
N ASP A 64 4.31 4.26 -41.93
CA ASP A 64 4.43 4.08 -43.37
C ASP A 64 5.88 4.21 -43.87
N SER A 65 6.11 3.89 -45.14
CA SER A 65 7.44 3.96 -45.76
C SER A 65 8.06 5.36 -45.76
N GLU A 66 7.26 6.43 -45.75
CA GLU A 66 7.75 7.81 -45.72
C GLU A 66 8.20 8.21 -44.32
N MET A 67 7.44 7.83 -43.28
CA MET A 67 7.83 8.02 -41.88
C MET A 67 9.14 7.30 -41.57
N LEU A 68 9.31 6.08 -42.07
CA LEU A 68 10.51 5.26 -41.85
C LEU A 68 11.79 5.81 -42.53
N LYS A 69 11.69 6.79 -43.43
CA LYS A 69 12.87 7.51 -43.95
C LYS A 69 13.53 8.38 -42.88
N LYS A 70 12.77 8.85 -41.89
CA LYS A 70 13.30 9.62 -40.77
C LYS A 70 13.84 8.67 -39.69
N SER A 71 15.11 8.84 -39.36
CA SER A 71 15.83 8.01 -38.36
C SER A 71 15.06 7.86 -37.04
N THR A 72 14.45 8.93 -36.53
CA THR A 72 13.67 8.90 -35.29
C THR A 72 12.49 7.92 -35.33
N TYR A 73 11.69 7.94 -36.40
CA TYR A 73 10.54 7.04 -36.54
C TYR A 73 10.98 5.62 -36.83
N LYS A 74 12.04 5.44 -37.63
CA LYS A 74 12.65 4.14 -37.86
C LYS A 74 13.12 3.49 -36.55
N ASN A 75 13.82 4.25 -35.69
CA ASN A 75 14.30 3.76 -34.40
C ASN A 75 13.13 3.38 -33.47
N THR A 76 12.04 4.16 -33.44
CA THR A 76 10.84 3.78 -32.70
C THR A 76 10.23 2.49 -33.25
N TYR A 77 10.05 2.39 -34.57
CA TYR A 77 9.50 1.19 -35.22
C TYR A 77 10.34 -0.07 -34.93
N ASP A 78 11.66 0.02 -35.08
CA ASP A 78 12.59 -1.08 -34.77
C ASP A 78 12.52 -1.49 -33.29
N ASN A 79 12.35 -0.50 -32.40
CA ASN A 79 12.16 -0.75 -30.97
C ASN A 79 10.83 -1.46 -30.69
N LEU A 80 9.71 -1.04 -31.31
CA LEU A 80 8.41 -1.69 -31.15
C LEU A 80 8.44 -3.14 -31.65
N ASN A 81 9.07 -3.40 -32.79
CA ASN A 81 9.24 -4.76 -33.31
C ASN A 81 10.05 -5.63 -32.36
N LYS A 82 11.10 -5.07 -31.75
CA LYS A 82 11.88 -5.78 -30.74
C LYS A 82 11.06 -6.05 -29.47
N GLN A 83 10.22 -5.11 -29.03
CA GLN A 83 9.30 -5.35 -27.91
C GLN A 83 8.32 -6.48 -28.22
N ALA A 84 7.78 -6.54 -29.44
CA ALA A 84 6.89 -7.63 -29.87
C ALA A 84 7.60 -8.99 -29.85
N GLN A 85 8.87 -9.06 -30.26
CA GLN A 85 9.67 -10.29 -30.20
C GLN A 85 9.92 -10.77 -28.76
N GLU A 86 10.31 -9.86 -27.87
CA GLU A 86 10.54 -10.18 -26.46
C GLU A 86 9.24 -10.56 -25.75
N LEU A 87 8.12 -9.90 -26.09
CA LEU A 87 6.79 -10.22 -25.58
C LEU A 87 6.33 -11.61 -26.01
N ALA A 88 6.51 -11.98 -27.28
CA ALA A 88 6.20 -13.32 -27.78
C ALA A 88 7.04 -14.38 -27.05
N SER A 89 8.32 -14.09 -26.80
CA SER A 89 9.20 -14.98 -26.03
C SER A 89 8.73 -15.13 -24.57
N LEU A 90 8.28 -14.04 -23.95
CA LEU A 90 7.71 -14.04 -22.60
C LEU A 90 6.43 -14.88 -22.52
N GLN A 91 5.50 -14.68 -23.45
CA GLN A 91 4.24 -15.43 -23.52
C GLN A 91 4.48 -16.92 -23.76
N ASN A 92 5.39 -17.28 -24.67
CA ASN A 92 5.80 -18.67 -24.89
C ASN A 92 6.39 -19.28 -23.62
N SER A 93 7.26 -18.55 -22.91
CA SER A 93 7.85 -19.03 -21.65
C SER A 93 6.80 -19.26 -20.56
N GLN A 94 5.73 -18.46 -20.53
CA GLN A 94 4.60 -18.66 -19.62
C GLN A 94 3.82 -19.92 -19.97
N VAL A 95 3.54 -20.16 -21.26
CA VAL A 95 2.84 -21.37 -21.74
C VAL A 95 3.65 -22.64 -21.45
N PHE A 96 4.95 -22.61 -21.70
CA PHE A 96 5.85 -23.75 -21.43
C PHE A 96 6.29 -23.85 -19.96
N THR A 97 5.85 -22.92 -19.10
CA THR A 97 6.20 -22.88 -17.68
C THR A 97 7.72 -22.91 -17.44
N ASP A 98 8.49 -22.15 -18.25
CA ASP A 98 9.95 -22.00 -18.11
C ASP A 98 10.28 -20.71 -17.33
N PRO A 99 10.61 -20.80 -16.02
CA PRO A 99 10.84 -19.62 -15.19
C PRO A 99 12.11 -18.86 -15.56
N VAL A 100 13.12 -19.55 -16.11
CA VAL A 100 14.42 -18.94 -16.45
C VAL A 100 14.27 -18.14 -17.74
N GLN A 101 13.65 -18.73 -18.76
CA GLN A 101 13.36 -18.03 -20.00
C GLN A 101 12.39 -16.87 -19.75
N TYR A 102 11.33 -17.08 -18.95
CA TYR A 102 10.39 -16.04 -18.58
C TYR A 102 11.09 -14.83 -17.94
N LEU A 103 11.96 -15.07 -16.95
CA LEU A 103 12.70 -14.02 -16.26
C LEU A 103 13.60 -13.22 -17.21
N ASN A 104 14.29 -13.90 -18.13
CA ASN A 104 15.18 -13.26 -19.10
C ASN A 104 14.40 -12.47 -20.16
N SER A 105 13.35 -13.06 -20.74
CA SER A 105 12.48 -12.37 -21.70
C SER A 105 11.80 -11.17 -21.07
N TYR A 106 11.39 -11.26 -19.81
CA TYR A 106 10.78 -10.13 -19.12
C TYR A 106 11.78 -8.99 -18.92
N ARG A 107 13.01 -9.31 -18.50
CA ARG A 107 14.10 -8.32 -18.39
C ARG A 107 14.39 -7.66 -19.74
N ASN A 108 14.47 -8.43 -20.82
CA ASN A 108 14.74 -7.92 -22.15
C ASN A 108 13.63 -7.00 -22.65
N LEU A 109 12.36 -7.39 -22.42
CA LEU A 109 11.20 -6.57 -22.74
C LEU A 109 11.28 -5.21 -22.02
N LEU A 110 11.48 -5.22 -20.70
CA LEU A 110 11.60 -3.99 -19.90
C LEU A 110 12.79 -3.12 -20.34
N THR A 111 13.93 -3.73 -20.66
CA THR A 111 15.12 -3.02 -21.16
C THR A 111 14.83 -2.38 -22.51
N THR A 112 14.10 -3.08 -23.38
CA THR A 112 13.70 -2.56 -24.70
C THR A 112 12.68 -1.44 -24.56
N MET A 113 11.73 -1.55 -23.64
CA MET A 113 10.80 -0.48 -23.28
C MET A 113 11.53 0.76 -22.75
N GLN A 114 12.56 0.56 -21.92
CA GLN A 114 13.37 1.67 -21.42
C GLN A 114 14.12 2.37 -22.55
N ALA A 115 14.65 1.61 -23.51
CA ALA A 115 15.34 2.19 -24.68
C ALA A 115 14.39 3.01 -25.58
N GLY A 116 13.13 2.62 -25.71
CA GLY A 116 12.14 3.35 -26.51
C GLY A 116 11.88 4.79 -26.01
N TYR A 117 12.08 5.03 -24.71
CA TYR A 117 11.96 6.36 -24.14
C TYR A 117 13.02 7.36 -24.61
N THR A 118 14.16 6.90 -25.15
CA THR A 118 15.18 7.80 -25.71
C THR A 118 14.65 8.66 -26.87
N ASN A 119 13.72 8.10 -27.67
CA ASN A 119 13.04 8.80 -28.76
C ASN A 119 11.62 9.22 -28.40
N HIS A 120 11.25 9.16 -27.11
CA HIS A 120 9.90 9.48 -26.61
C HIS A 120 8.78 8.73 -27.34
N TYR A 121 9.05 7.54 -27.86
CA TYR A 121 8.09 6.77 -28.68
C TYR A 121 7.47 7.59 -29.83
N ALA A 122 8.26 8.45 -30.47
CA ALA A 122 7.79 9.29 -31.57
C ALA A 122 7.05 8.45 -32.64
N GLY A 123 5.82 8.86 -32.97
CA GLY A 123 4.95 8.17 -33.94
C GLY A 123 4.02 7.12 -33.33
N ALA A 124 4.21 6.73 -32.07
CA ALA A 124 3.40 5.74 -31.36
C ALA A 124 2.52 6.37 -30.26
N ASN A 125 1.71 7.36 -30.63
CA ASN A 125 0.98 8.21 -29.67
C ASN A 125 -0.09 7.49 -28.84
N THR A 126 -0.55 6.32 -29.30
CA THR A 126 -1.57 5.52 -28.61
C THR A 126 -0.96 4.33 -27.86
N LEU A 127 0.38 4.25 -27.80
CA LEU A 127 1.06 3.15 -27.16
C LEU A 127 0.83 3.18 -25.65
N ASN A 128 0.26 2.10 -25.13
CA ASN A 128 0.09 1.90 -23.69
C ASN A 128 1.40 1.42 -23.04
N VAL A 129 2.43 2.26 -23.03
CA VAL A 129 3.72 1.94 -22.41
C VAL A 129 3.73 2.33 -20.91
N PRO A 130 4.17 1.44 -20.01
CA PRO A 130 4.33 1.77 -18.59
C PRO A 130 5.35 2.89 -18.38
N SER A 131 5.16 3.71 -17.35
CA SER A 131 6.06 4.82 -17.05
C SER A 131 7.53 4.38 -16.84
N GLN A 132 8.49 5.26 -17.12
CA GLN A 132 9.91 5.01 -16.86
C GLN A 132 10.18 4.59 -15.40
N PHE A 133 9.44 5.18 -14.45
CA PHE A 133 9.55 4.84 -13.04
C PHE A 133 9.10 3.40 -12.76
N PHE A 134 7.98 2.98 -13.35
CA PHE A 134 7.52 1.59 -13.26
C PHE A 134 8.56 0.62 -13.82
N ILE A 135 9.07 0.89 -15.03
CA ILE A 135 10.08 0.04 -15.69
C ILE A 135 11.33 -0.08 -14.82
N SER A 136 11.81 1.04 -14.25
CA SER A 136 12.99 1.03 -13.38
C SER A 136 12.78 0.21 -12.11
N LYS A 137 11.61 0.32 -11.46
CA LYS A 137 11.26 -0.51 -10.29
C LYS A 137 11.31 -1.99 -10.65
N GLU A 138 10.67 -2.33 -11.75
CA GLU A 138 10.52 -3.72 -12.15
C GLU A 138 11.84 -4.35 -12.60
N LEU A 139 12.69 -3.59 -13.31
CA LEU A 139 14.05 -4.02 -13.62
C LEU A 139 14.87 -4.29 -12.34
N ASN A 140 14.72 -3.46 -11.30
CA ASN A 140 15.41 -3.71 -10.02
C ASN A 140 14.94 -5.03 -9.38
N ARG A 141 13.63 -5.31 -9.41
CA ARG A 141 13.05 -6.58 -8.92
C ARG A 141 13.60 -7.79 -9.67
N ILE A 142 13.59 -7.73 -10.99
CA ILE A 142 14.04 -8.81 -11.86
C ILE A 142 15.55 -9.03 -11.71
N ASN A 143 16.35 -7.96 -11.67
CA ASN A 143 17.78 -8.07 -11.42
C ASN A 143 18.07 -8.65 -10.02
N TYR A 144 17.25 -8.35 -9.01
CA TYR A 144 17.36 -8.97 -7.69
C TYR A 144 17.12 -10.48 -7.76
N LEU A 145 16.05 -10.93 -8.42
CA LEU A 145 15.76 -12.36 -8.63
C LEU A 145 16.94 -13.08 -9.29
N ILE A 146 17.51 -12.50 -10.36
CA ILE A 146 18.66 -13.05 -11.08
C ILE A 146 19.89 -13.12 -10.15
N LYS A 147 20.23 -12.02 -9.49
CA LYS A 147 21.43 -11.91 -8.63
C LYS A 147 21.39 -12.89 -7.46
N HIS A 148 20.22 -13.05 -6.84
CA HIS A 148 20.03 -13.91 -5.68
C HIS A 148 19.57 -15.33 -6.05
N LYS A 149 19.45 -15.65 -7.35
CA LYS A 149 19.00 -16.95 -7.86
C LYS A 149 17.67 -17.41 -7.26
N ILE A 150 16.75 -16.47 -7.06
CA ILE A 150 15.41 -16.76 -6.55
C ILE A 150 14.51 -17.07 -7.76
N PRO A 151 13.81 -18.22 -7.77
CA PRO A 151 12.92 -18.57 -8.88
C PRO A 151 11.77 -17.56 -8.95
N ILE A 152 11.46 -17.10 -10.16
CA ILE A 152 10.29 -16.24 -10.38
C ILE A 152 9.02 -17.06 -10.23
N VAL A 153 8.04 -16.50 -9.52
CA VAL A 153 6.68 -17.03 -9.46
C VAL A 153 5.87 -16.33 -10.55
N MET A 154 5.20 -17.13 -11.38
CA MET A 154 4.43 -16.63 -12.53
C MET A 154 2.96 -16.27 -12.19
N ASN A 155 2.50 -16.53 -10.96
CA ASN A 155 1.16 -16.21 -10.48
C ASN A 155 1.18 -15.55 -9.09
N ASP A 156 0.09 -14.86 -8.72
CA ASP A 156 -0.04 -14.22 -7.40
C ASP A 156 -0.66 -15.13 -6.32
N GLU A 157 -0.73 -16.44 -6.58
CA GLU A 157 -1.38 -17.41 -5.71
C GLU A 157 -0.43 -18.01 -4.65
N SER A 158 0.87 -18.00 -4.92
CA SER A 158 1.88 -18.53 -4.00
C SER A 158 1.96 -17.72 -2.69
N SER A 159 2.46 -18.32 -1.61
CA SER A 159 2.44 -17.67 -0.29
C SER A 159 3.07 -16.27 -0.24
N ALA A 160 4.19 -16.05 -0.94
CA ALA A 160 4.89 -14.77 -0.94
C ALA A 160 4.20 -13.73 -1.83
N THR A 161 3.82 -14.10 -3.06
CA THR A 161 3.14 -13.19 -4.00
C THR A 161 1.76 -12.81 -3.53
N TYR A 162 1.02 -13.77 -2.95
CA TYR A 162 -0.27 -13.50 -2.33
C TYR A 162 -0.14 -12.56 -1.12
N LEU A 163 0.88 -12.75 -0.28
CA LEU A 163 1.11 -11.84 0.85
C LEU A 163 1.43 -10.42 0.37
N ILE A 164 2.20 -10.26 -0.72
CA ILE A 164 2.44 -8.94 -1.35
C ILE A 164 1.13 -8.31 -1.79
N TYR A 165 0.27 -9.08 -2.46
CA TYR A 165 -1.07 -8.62 -2.87
C TYR A 165 -1.92 -8.17 -1.68
N VAL A 166 -2.00 -8.99 -0.63
CA VAL A 166 -2.77 -8.68 0.59
C VAL A 166 -2.22 -7.43 1.27
N LEU A 167 -0.90 -7.28 1.39
CA LEU A 167 -0.30 -6.07 1.98
C LEU A 167 -0.54 -4.82 1.14
N SER A 168 -0.53 -4.95 -0.18
CA SER A 168 -0.90 -3.87 -1.11
C SER A 168 -2.37 -3.46 -0.95
N PHE A 169 -3.28 -4.42 -0.83
CA PHE A 169 -4.67 -4.11 -0.57
C PHE A 169 -4.87 -3.48 0.81
N LEU A 170 -4.29 -4.07 1.85
CA LEU A 170 -4.35 -3.57 3.21
C LEU A 170 -3.76 -2.16 3.29
N GLY A 171 -2.63 -1.89 2.63
CA GLY A 171 -1.98 -0.58 2.63
C GLY A 171 -2.89 0.56 2.17
N THR A 172 -3.82 0.28 1.25
CA THR A 172 -4.81 1.27 0.79
C THR A 172 -5.96 1.44 1.78
N ILE A 173 -6.45 0.37 2.41
CA ILE A 173 -7.65 0.40 3.27
C ILE A 173 -7.38 0.55 4.77
N ILE A 174 -6.12 0.40 5.23
CA ILE A 174 -5.78 0.28 6.66
C ILE A 174 -6.16 1.52 7.46
N PHE A 175 -6.11 2.71 6.83
CA PHE A 175 -6.55 3.95 7.46
C PHE A 175 -8.01 3.85 7.93
N PHE A 176 -8.91 3.36 7.07
CA PHE A 176 -10.33 3.21 7.43
C PHE A 176 -10.51 2.16 8.52
N TYR A 177 -9.79 1.04 8.44
CA TYR A 177 -9.83 0.02 9.48
C TYR A 177 -9.47 0.59 10.86
N ILE A 178 -8.37 1.36 10.93
CA ILE A 178 -7.92 1.99 12.16
C ILE A 178 -8.94 3.05 12.63
N SER A 179 -9.47 3.87 11.72
CA SER A 179 -10.53 4.86 11.99
C SER A 179 -11.76 4.21 12.63
N PHE A 180 -12.25 3.08 12.09
CA PHE A 180 -13.40 2.37 12.69
C PHE A 180 -13.10 1.81 14.08
N ILE A 181 -11.88 1.31 14.32
CA ILE A 181 -11.46 0.86 15.65
C ILE A 181 -11.39 2.05 16.62
N SER A 182 -10.80 3.17 16.21
CA SER A 182 -10.54 4.31 17.08
C SER A 182 -11.74 5.25 17.25
N ALA A 183 -12.78 5.16 16.42
CA ALA A 183 -13.88 6.12 16.39
C ALA A 183 -14.61 6.31 17.75
N ASP A 184 -14.65 5.30 18.61
CA ASP A 184 -15.27 5.36 19.94
C ASP A 184 -14.28 5.60 21.10
N SER A 185 -12.99 5.84 20.79
CA SER A 185 -11.90 5.95 21.78
C SER A 185 -12.22 6.90 22.92
N TRP A 186 -12.88 8.04 22.64
CA TRP A 186 -13.21 9.06 23.65
C TRP A 186 -14.70 9.10 24.03
N ILE A 187 -15.61 8.69 23.13
CA ILE A 187 -17.05 8.83 23.35
C ILE A 187 -17.57 7.96 24.50
N ILE A 188 -16.97 6.80 24.73
CA ILE A 188 -17.33 5.94 25.88
C ILE A 188 -17.15 6.70 27.20
N ASN A 189 -16.09 7.50 27.31
CA ASN A 189 -15.76 8.25 28.51
C ASN A 189 -16.68 9.49 28.66
N LEU A 190 -17.10 10.10 27.54
CA LEU A 190 -18.11 11.17 27.54
C LEU A 190 -19.51 10.67 27.94
N LYS A 191 -19.89 9.44 27.55
CA LYS A 191 -21.23 8.88 27.83
C LYS A 191 -21.35 8.24 29.22
N HIS A 192 -20.26 7.73 29.78
CA HIS A 192 -20.25 7.02 31.06
C HIS A 192 -19.39 7.73 32.13
N GLN A 193 -19.55 9.05 32.26
CA GLN A 193 -18.81 9.86 33.25
C GLN A 193 -18.96 9.35 34.69
N SER A 194 -20.08 8.71 35.03
CA SER A 194 -20.35 8.15 36.36
C SER A 194 -19.49 6.95 36.72
N VAL A 195 -19.01 6.17 35.74
CA VAL A 195 -18.17 4.97 35.99
C VAL A 195 -16.71 5.36 36.27
N LEU A 196 -16.27 6.52 35.80
CA LEU A 196 -14.89 7.00 35.90
C LEU A 196 -14.65 8.00 37.03
N LYS A 197 -15.71 8.57 37.63
CA LYS A 197 -15.64 9.63 38.66
C LYS A 197 -14.82 9.29 39.91
N ASN A 198 -14.64 8.00 40.23
CA ASN A 198 -13.97 7.55 41.46
C ASN A 198 -12.56 6.99 41.25
N ILE A 199 -12.01 7.05 40.02
CA ILE A 199 -10.64 6.61 39.75
C ILE A 199 -9.79 7.85 39.52
N PRO A 200 -8.87 8.23 40.43
CA PRO A 200 -7.93 9.30 40.16
C PRO A 200 -6.96 8.83 39.07
N TYR A 201 -7.06 9.39 37.88
CA TYR A 201 -6.12 9.17 36.79
C TYR A 201 -5.74 10.50 36.14
N PHE A 202 -4.49 10.60 35.68
CA PHE A 202 -4.03 11.76 34.94
C PHE A 202 -4.49 11.69 33.49
N PHE A 203 -4.92 12.82 32.91
CA PHE A 203 -5.33 12.91 31.50
C PHE A 203 -4.30 12.33 30.52
N LYS A 204 -3.00 12.41 30.85
CA LYS A 204 -1.91 11.80 30.08
C LYS A 204 -1.98 10.27 30.05
N ASP A 205 -2.29 9.62 31.17
CA ASP A 205 -2.41 8.16 31.24
C ASP A 205 -3.59 7.65 30.40
N GLU A 206 -4.63 8.47 30.24
CA GLU A 206 -5.81 8.14 29.43
C GLU A 206 -5.51 8.16 27.93
N ILE A 207 -4.84 9.21 27.44
CA ILE A 207 -4.39 9.29 26.04
C ILE A 207 -3.49 8.10 25.71
N ILE A 208 -2.45 7.86 26.54
CA ILE A 208 -1.50 6.76 26.33
C ILE A 208 -2.23 5.41 26.38
N GLY A 209 -3.14 5.22 27.33
CA GLY A 209 -3.89 3.97 27.47
C GLY A 209 -4.77 3.67 26.25
N LYS A 210 -5.44 4.68 25.70
CA LYS A 210 -6.30 4.52 24.51
C LYS A 210 -5.49 4.28 23.24
N ILE A 211 -4.38 5.01 23.04
CA ILE A 211 -3.43 4.73 21.95
C ILE A 211 -2.90 3.30 22.09
N GLY A 212 -2.47 2.89 23.28
CA GLY A 212 -1.96 1.55 23.55
C GLY A 212 -2.99 0.43 23.29
N ILE A 213 -4.25 0.64 23.65
CA ILE A 213 -5.33 -0.32 23.37
C ILE A 213 -5.55 -0.46 21.86
N ASN A 214 -5.70 0.65 21.13
CA ASN A 214 -5.87 0.60 19.67
C ASN A 214 -4.65 0.00 18.99
N PHE A 215 -3.45 0.26 19.51
CA PHE A 215 -2.21 -0.37 19.06
C PHE A 215 -2.29 -1.89 19.17
N ILE A 216 -2.66 -2.42 20.34
CA ILE A 216 -2.77 -3.88 20.55
C ILE A 216 -3.79 -4.49 19.58
N LEU A 217 -4.96 -3.86 19.41
CA LEU A 217 -6.02 -4.39 18.53
C LEU A 217 -5.61 -4.39 17.07
N VAL A 218 -5.03 -3.29 16.59
CA VAL A 218 -4.60 -3.15 15.19
C VAL A 218 -3.40 -4.05 14.92
N PHE A 219 -2.38 -4.05 15.77
CA PHE A 219 -1.19 -4.89 15.57
C PHE A 219 -1.51 -6.37 15.60
N SER A 220 -2.28 -6.83 16.59
CA SER A 220 -2.64 -8.25 16.68
C SER A 220 -3.44 -8.71 15.47
N SER A 221 -4.42 -7.92 15.02
CA SER A 221 -5.24 -8.25 13.85
C SER A 221 -4.45 -8.24 12.55
N VAL A 222 -3.61 -7.23 12.31
CA VAL A 222 -2.76 -7.15 11.11
C VAL A 222 -1.73 -8.27 11.11
N LEU A 223 -1.09 -8.56 12.25
CA LEU A 223 -0.10 -9.64 12.36
C LEU A 223 -0.74 -11.02 12.11
N LEU A 224 -1.92 -11.27 12.69
CA LEU A 224 -2.68 -12.48 12.40
C LEU A 224 -3.12 -12.56 10.93
N SER A 225 -3.45 -11.43 10.31
CA SER A 225 -3.80 -11.37 8.89
C SER A 225 -2.61 -11.70 7.98
N ILE A 226 -1.42 -11.18 8.29
CA ILE A 226 -0.16 -11.49 7.57
C ILE A 226 0.16 -12.99 7.68
N ILE A 227 0.11 -13.53 8.91
CA ILE A 227 0.39 -14.95 9.15
C ILE A 227 -0.67 -15.83 8.45
N GLY A 228 -1.95 -15.50 8.61
CA GLY A 228 -3.07 -16.22 8.00
C GLY A 228 -2.97 -16.27 6.49
N ALA A 229 -2.74 -15.12 5.85
CA ALA A 229 -2.57 -15.02 4.40
C ALA A 229 -1.40 -15.89 3.90
N TYR A 230 -0.23 -15.76 4.50
CA TYR A 230 0.96 -16.50 4.08
C TYR A 230 0.82 -18.01 4.29
N VAL A 231 0.33 -18.44 5.46
CA VAL A 231 0.17 -19.86 5.79
C VAL A 231 -0.91 -20.50 4.91
N PHE A 232 -2.05 -19.84 4.73
CA PHE A 232 -3.15 -20.40 3.94
C PHE A 232 -2.78 -20.55 2.47
N ALA A 233 -2.19 -19.53 1.86
CA ALA A 233 -1.70 -19.62 0.48
C ALA A 233 -0.56 -20.64 0.35
N GLY A 234 0.33 -20.75 1.34
CA GLY A 234 1.40 -21.75 1.35
C GLY A 234 0.90 -23.19 1.39
N ILE A 235 -0.15 -23.46 2.17
CA ILE A 235 -0.79 -24.79 2.23
C ILE A 235 -1.47 -25.14 0.90
N LYS A 236 -2.04 -24.15 0.21
CA LYS A 236 -2.82 -24.37 -1.01
C LYS A 236 -1.97 -24.42 -2.29
N HIS A 237 -0.97 -23.54 -2.41
CA HIS A 237 -0.21 -23.26 -3.65
C HIS A 237 1.31 -23.34 -3.51
N ASN A 238 1.79 -23.89 -2.39
CA ASN A 238 3.20 -24.00 -1.99
C ASN A 238 3.78 -22.76 -1.31
N PHE A 239 4.71 -23.01 -0.40
CA PHE A 239 5.47 -22.00 0.30
C PHE A 239 6.60 -21.44 -0.57
N VAL A 240 6.58 -20.13 -0.77
CA VAL A 240 7.66 -19.34 -1.37
C VAL A 240 8.36 -18.55 -0.28
N THR A 241 9.69 -18.49 -0.35
CA THR A 241 10.53 -17.86 0.66
C THR A 241 10.18 -16.39 0.91
N LEU A 242 10.24 -15.96 2.18
CA LEU A 242 10.10 -14.54 2.56
C LEU A 242 11.28 -13.66 2.09
N ASN A 243 12.31 -14.24 1.48
CA ASN A 243 13.33 -13.49 0.75
C ASN A 243 12.87 -13.06 -0.64
N TYR A 244 11.66 -13.42 -1.07
CA TYR A 244 11.10 -12.99 -2.34
C TYR A 244 11.07 -11.46 -2.42
N PRO A 245 11.51 -10.87 -3.54
CA PRO A 245 11.66 -9.42 -3.65
C PRO A 245 10.34 -8.68 -3.80
N VAL A 246 10.25 -7.54 -3.12
CA VAL A 246 9.16 -6.58 -3.20
C VAL A 246 9.71 -5.23 -3.65
N ASN A 247 8.99 -4.56 -4.54
CA ASN A 247 9.29 -3.19 -4.94
C ASN A 247 9.08 -2.26 -3.74
N PHE A 248 10.04 -1.37 -3.49
CA PHE A 248 9.98 -0.42 -2.38
C PHE A 248 10.62 0.90 -2.79
N TYR A 249 10.11 2.01 -2.27
CA TYR A 249 10.60 3.33 -2.58
C TYR A 249 11.12 4.03 -1.32
N PHE A 250 12.34 4.57 -1.43
CA PHE A 250 12.91 5.44 -0.40
C PHE A 250 13.22 6.83 -0.96
N THR A 251 14.33 6.98 -1.68
CA THR A 251 14.61 8.18 -2.49
C THR A 251 14.68 7.83 -3.98
N HIS A 252 14.90 6.54 -4.24
CA HIS A 252 14.94 5.90 -5.54
C HIS A 252 14.22 4.56 -5.43
N ALA A 253 13.93 3.96 -6.58
CA ALA A 253 13.39 2.61 -6.66
C ALA A 253 14.37 1.61 -6.06
N LEU A 254 13.91 0.85 -5.07
CA LEU A 254 14.65 -0.18 -4.37
C LEU A 254 13.87 -1.50 -4.42
N THR A 255 14.58 -2.59 -4.14
CA THR A 255 13.99 -3.91 -3.97
C THR A 255 14.45 -4.46 -2.64
N ILE A 256 13.49 -4.80 -1.77
CA ILE A 256 13.74 -5.36 -0.45
C ILE A 256 13.07 -6.74 -0.33
N PRO A 257 13.61 -7.65 0.49
CA PRO A 257 12.94 -8.92 0.73
C PRO A 257 11.63 -8.73 1.48
N LEU A 258 10.66 -9.61 1.24
CA LEU A 258 9.31 -9.54 1.79
C LEU A 258 9.28 -9.48 3.33
N TRP A 259 10.14 -10.21 4.04
CA TRP A 259 10.22 -10.11 5.50
C TRP A 259 10.55 -8.68 5.97
N SER A 260 11.44 -7.98 5.26
CA SER A 260 11.83 -6.61 5.58
C SER A 260 10.69 -5.64 5.26
N TYR A 261 10.00 -5.86 4.13
CA TYR A 261 8.79 -5.12 3.77
C TYR A 261 7.70 -5.23 4.85
N CYS A 262 7.44 -6.44 5.38
CA CYS A 262 6.50 -6.65 6.48
C CYS A 262 6.86 -5.84 7.74
N LEU A 263 8.15 -5.79 8.10
CA LEU A 263 8.61 -5.02 9.26
C LEU A 263 8.41 -3.50 9.05
N VAL A 264 8.75 -2.99 7.87
CA VAL A 264 8.55 -1.56 7.55
C VAL A 264 7.06 -1.22 7.53
N PHE A 265 6.22 -2.10 6.99
CA PHE A 265 4.77 -1.96 6.98
C PHE A 265 4.19 -1.87 8.41
N LEU A 266 4.58 -2.80 9.29
CA LEU A 266 4.18 -2.77 10.70
C LEU A 266 4.71 -1.52 11.43
N ALA A 267 5.96 -1.12 11.16
CA ALA A 267 6.53 0.10 11.72
C ALA A 267 5.74 1.33 11.30
N TYR A 268 5.31 1.42 10.03
CA TYR A 268 4.51 2.55 9.57
C TYR A 268 3.10 2.57 10.19
N ILE A 269 2.48 1.40 10.32
CA ILE A 269 1.18 1.25 11.02
C ILE A 269 1.26 1.80 12.45
N SER A 270 2.40 1.70 13.14
CA SER A 270 2.57 2.28 14.48
C SER A 270 2.26 3.79 14.50
N GLY A 271 2.82 4.54 13.55
CA GLY A 271 2.61 5.98 13.41
C GLY A 271 1.17 6.31 12.99
N LEU A 272 0.60 5.48 12.10
CA LEU A 272 -0.77 5.65 11.65
C LEU A 272 -1.78 5.43 12.78
N VAL A 273 -1.57 4.42 13.63
CA VAL A 273 -2.42 4.17 14.82
C VAL A 273 -2.37 5.36 15.78
N ILE A 274 -1.17 5.90 16.04
CA ILE A 274 -1.01 7.08 16.90
C ILE A 274 -1.80 8.25 16.30
N PHE A 275 -1.57 8.56 15.02
CA PHE A 275 -2.23 9.66 14.33
C PHE A 275 -3.75 9.54 14.32
N VAL A 276 -4.29 8.41 13.86
CA VAL A 276 -5.74 8.24 13.71
C VAL A 276 -6.41 8.18 15.08
N THR A 277 -5.79 7.57 16.09
CA THR A 277 -6.35 7.58 17.44
C THR A 277 -6.39 9.00 18.03
N SER A 278 -5.31 9.78 17.86
CA SER A 278 -5.26 11.18 18.27
C SER A 278 -6.30 12.04 17.54
N LEU A 279 -6.48 11.82 16.24
CA LEU A 279 -7.49 12.47 15.42
C LEU A 279 -8.90 12.13 15.91
N SER A 280 -9.21 10.86 16.11
CA SER A 280 -10.52 10.42 16.61
C SER A 280 -10.82 11.02 17.98
N MET A 281 -9.84 11.10 18.89
CA MET A 281 -10.04 11.73 20.21
C MET A 281 -10.36 13.22 20.08
N PHE A 282 -9.57 13.94 19.28
CA PHE A 282 -9.77 15.37 19.04
C PHE A 282 -11.15 15.65 18.42
N LEU A 283 -11.50 14.91 17.37
CA LEU A 283 -12.79 15.04 16.70
C LEU A 283 -13.95 14.64 17.62
N ASN A 284 -13.82 13.57 18.40
CA ASN A 284 -14.85 13.17 19.37
C ASN A 284 -15.11 14.24 20.42
N GLN A 285 -14.10 15.00 20.84
CA GLN A 285 -14.26 16.11 21.79
C GLN A 285 -15.04 17.29 21.20
N ILE A 286 -14.91 17.52 19.90
CA ILE A 286 -15.61 18.59 19.17
C ILE A 286 -17.02 18.15 18.79
N THR A 287 -17.15 17.02 18.10
CA THR A 287 -18.38 16.53 17.48
C THR A 287 -19.31 15.83 18.47
N LYS A 288 -18.74 15.17 19.49
CA LYS A 288 -19.45 14.25 20.40
C LYS A 288 -20.23 13.15 19.66
N ASN A 289 -19.85 12.82 18.43
CA ASN A 289 -20.56 11.89 17.56
C ASN A 289 -19.59 10.97 16.81
N ILE A 290 -19.80 9.65 16.94
CA ILE A 290 -18.94 8.62 16.32
C ILE A 290 -19.03 8.71 14.79
N TYR A 291 -20.25 8.81 14.25
CA TYR A 291 -20.49 8.80 12.81
C TYR A 291 -19.91 10.06 12.14
N LEU A 292 -20.07 11.22 12.77
CA LEU A 292 -19.49 12.46 12.25
C LEU A 292 -17.96 12.43 12.29
N THR A 293 -17.37 11.81 13.32
CA THR A 293 -15.92 11.61 13.41
C THR A 293 -15.40 10.76 12.26
N ILE A 294 -16.02 9.59 12.01
CA ILE A 294 -15.66 8.72 10.88
C ILE A 294 -15.85 9.45 9.54
N PHE A 295 -16.93 10.20 9.39
CA PHE A 295 -17.20 10.97 8.17
C PHE A 295 -16.10 12.00 7.89
N ILE A 296 -15.66 12.75 8.91
CA ILE A 296 -14.57 13.73 8.77
C ILE A 296 -13.23 13.04 8.48
N GLU A 297 -12.94 11.92 9.14
CA GLU A 297 -11.73 11.11 8.87
C GLU A 297 -11.71 10.61 7.42
N GLY A 298 -12.85 10.13 6.91
CA GLY A 298 -13.01 9.78 5.50
C GLY A 298 -12.83 10.97 4.55
N GLY A 299 -13.30 12.16 4.94
CA GLY A 299 -13.05 13.40 4.21
C GLY A 299 -11.56 13.77 4.13
N ILE A 300 -10.80 13.55 5.20
CA ILE A 300 -9.34 13.75 5.21
C ILE A 300 -8.66 12.77 4.26
N TYR A 301 -9.05 11.51 4.25
CA TYR A 301 -8.55 10.53 3.27
C TYR A 301 -8.90 10.93 1.84
N ALA A 302 -10.13 11.42 1.60
CA ALA A 302 -10.58 11.82 0.27
C ALA A 302 -9.73 12.95 -0.36
N LEU A 303 -9.00 13.73 0.44
CA LEU A 303 -8.04 14.72 -0.07
C LEU A 303 -6.92 14.09 -0.91
N LEU A 304 -6.65 12.78 -0.79
CA LEU A 304 -5.74 12.02 -1.66
C LEU A 304 -6.12 12.10 -3.13
N PHE A 305 -7.40 12.23 -3.43
CA PHE A 305 -7.92 12.24 -4.80
C PHE A 305 -7.93 13.64 -5.44
N LEU A 306 -7.36 14.64 -4.75
CA LEU A 306 -7.19 15.97 -5.34
C LEU A 306 -6.19 15.92 -6.50
N PRO A 307 -6.34 16.82 -7.50
CA PRO A 307 -5.38 16.96 -8.59
C PRO A 307 -3.94 17.13 -8.10
N LYS A 308 -2.99 16.54 -8.82
CA LYS A 308 -1.54 16.55 -8.48
C LYS A 308 -1.00 17.94 -8.19
N ASP A 309 -1.47 18.96 -8.91
CA ASP A 309 -0.99 20.35 -8.76
C ASP A 309 -1.40 20.95 -7.41
N ILE A 310 -2.51 20.50 -6.82
CA ILE A 310 -2.95 20.89 -5.48
C ILE A 310 -2.24 20.03 -4.44
N LEU A 311 -2.15 18.71 -4.67
CA LEU A 311 -1.58 17.76 -3.71
C LEU A 311 -0.11 18.08 -3.35
N LYS A 312 0.66 18.66 -4.29
CA LYS A 312 2.04 19.14 -4.05
C LYS A 312 2.13 20.15 -2.90
N TRP A 313 1.14 21.03 -2.75
CA TRP A 313 1.11 22.03 -1.69
C TRP A 313 0.60 21.47 -0.36
N LEU A 314 -0.10 20.33 -0.41
CA LEU A 314 -0.68 19.65 0.75
C LEU A 314 0.25 18.58 1.34
N LEU A 315 1.52 18.53 0.92
CA LEU A 315 2.51 17.58 1.45
C LEU A 315 2.81 17.74 2.94
N PHE A 316 2.50 18.89 3.53
CA PHE A 316 2.59 19.05 4.98
C PHE A 316 1.37 18.48 5.72
N LEU A 317 0.29 18.13 5.02
CA LEU A 317 -0.87 17.50 5.61
C LEU A 317 -0.68 15.97 5.72
N PRO A 318 -1.40 15.31 6.63
CA PRO A 318 -1.38 13.85 6.75
C PRO A 318 -1.90 13.11 5.51
N SER A 319 -2.86 13.71 4.79
CA SER A 319 -3.65 13.00 3.79
C SER A 319 -2.85 12.31 2.70
N PRO A 320 -1.80 12.91 2.08
CA PRO A 320 -1.04 12.24 1.01
C PRO A 320 -0.37 10.94 1.45
N TYR A 321 -0.21 10.74 2.76
CA TYR A 321 0.54 9.63 3.34
C TYR A 321 -0.34 8.53 3.94
N LEU A 322 -1.67 8.63 3.80
CA LEU A 322 -2.61 7.65 4.37
C LEU A 322 -2.77 6.38 3.51
N ASP A 323 -2.39 6.45 2.23
CA ASP A 323 -2.33 5.29 1.32
C ASP A 323 -0.90 4.74 1.27
N LEU A 324 -0.65 3.69 2.05
CA LEU A 324 0.67 3.09 2.18
C LEU A 324 1.14 2.46 0.88
N THR A 325 0.22 1.97 0.06
CA THR A 325 0.57 1.24 -1.17
C THR A 325 1.18 2.19 -2.19
N ASN A 326 0.50 3.31 -2.44
CA ASN A 326 1.03 4.37 -3.30
C ASN A 326 2.31 5.02 -2.74
N LEU A 327 2.43 5.11 -1.42
CA LEU A 327 3.62 5.64 -0.75
C LEU A 327 4.82 4.70 -0.88
N PHE A 328 4.65 3.41 -0.57
CA PHE A 328 5.73 2.42 -0.55
C PHE A 328 6.16 2.00 -1.95
N ASN A 329 5.25 1.97 -2.92
CA ASN A 329 5.60 1.76 -4.32
C ASN A 329 6.23 3.01 -4.96
N GLY A 330 6.20 4.16 -4.28
CA GLY A 330 6.74 5.43 -4.78
C GLY A 330 5.91 6.08 -5.88
N ASP A 331 4.69 5.61 -6.11
CA ASP A 331 3.79 6.17 -7.11
C ASP A 331 3.38 7.60 -6.72
N LEU A 332 3.23 7.88 -5.42
CA LEU A 332 3.04 9.24 -4.90
C LEU A 332 4.21 10.17 -5.28
N ALA A 333 5.45 9.73 -5.05
CA ALA A 333 6.66 10.50 -5.34
C ALA A 333 6.82 10.77 -6.84
N SER A 334 6.57 9.73 -7.65
CA SER A 334 6.61 9.81 -9.12
C SER A 334 5.53 10.75 -9.66
N ASN A 335 4.29 10.66 -9.17
CA ASN A 335 3.17 11.49 -9.62
C ASN A 335 3.36 12.98 -9.26
N LEU A 336 4.02 13.25 -8.14
CA LEU A 336 4.31 14.62 -7.70
C LEU A 336 5.66 15.15 -8.22
N HIS A 337 6.49 14.31 -8.84
CA HIS A 337 7.85 14.63 -9.26
C HIS A 337 8.73 15.13 -8.09
N LEU A 338 8.59 14.51 -6.92
CA LEU A 338 9.31 14.91 -5.70
C LEU A 338 9.97 13.69 -5.04
N THR A 339 11.30 13.64 -5.11
CA THR A 339 12.10 12.51 -4.61
C THR A 339 12.15 12.39 -3.09
N ASN A 340 11.83 13.49 -2.39
CA ASN A 340 11.84 13.53 -0.92
C ASN A 340 10.56 12.95 -0.31
N VAL A 341 9.51 12.71 -1.11
CA VAL A 341 8.24 12.17 -0.63
C VAL A 341 8.38 10.66 -0.45
N ASN A 342 8.57 10.22 0.79
CA ASN A 342 8.80 8.81 1.11
C ASN A 342 8.20 8.41 2.45
N PHE A 343 8.32 7.12 2.80
CA PHE A 343 7.74 6.59 4.03
C PHE A 343 8.27 7.32 5.29
N LEU A 344 9.53 7.73 5.34
CA LEU A 344 10.09 8.44 6.49
C LEU A 344 9.44 9.82 6.64
N THR A 345 9.32 10.57 5.53
CA THR A 345 8.65 11.88 5.55
C THR A 345 7.19 11.76 5.95
N GLY A 346 6.45 10.79 5.40
CA GLY A 346 5.07 10.56 5.79
C GLY A 346 4.95 10.21 7.26
N TYR A 347 5.80 9.33 7.77
CA TYR A 347 5.81 8.96 9.18
C TYR A 347 6.06 10.18 10.10
N LEU A 348 7.02 11.04 9.76
CA LEU A 348 7.29 12.27 10.50
C LEU A 348 6.11 13.25 10.47
N VAL A 349 5.48 13.44 9.31
CA VAL A 349 4.29 14.30 9.16
C VAL A 349 3.16 13.77 10.04
N LEU A 350 2.89 12.45 10.03
CA LEU A 350 1.89 11.83 10.88
C LEU A 350 2.17 12.06 12.37
N LEU A 351 3.43 11.91 12.81
CA LEU A 351 3.81 12.16 14.20
C LEU A 351 3.66 13.63 14.61
N ILE A 352 4.08 14.57 13.77
CA ILE A 352 3.93 16.00 14.05
C ILE A 352 2.45 16.35 14.22
N TRP A 353 1.59 15.90 13.30
CA TRP A 353 0.14 16.13 13.41
C TRP A 353 -0.48 15.43 14.60
N SER A 354 0.00 14.23 14.97
CA SER A 354 -0.43 13.55 16.19
C SER A 354 -0.18 14.42 17.43
N LEU A 355 0.99 15.04 17.54
CA LEU A 355 1.33 15.93 18.65
C LEU A 355 0.43 17.18 18.68
N ILE A 356 0.18 17.79 17.52
CA ILE A 356 -0.72 18.95 17.40
C ILE A 356 -2.13 18.58 17.85
N LEU A 357 -2.65 17.43 17.40
CA LEU A 357 -3.99 16.94 17.76
C LEU A 357 -4.10 16.59 19.25
N ILE A 358 -3.09 15.96 19.83
CA ILE A 358 -3.04 15.67 21.27
C ILE A 358 -3.05 16.97 22.08
N TYR A 359 -2.25 17.96 21.67
CA TYR A 359 -2.21 19.26 22.35
C TYR A 359 -3.55 19.99 22.23
N GLY A 360 -4.15 20.02 21.04
CA GLY A 360 -5.48 20.59 20.80
C GLY A 360 -6.57 19.89 21.61
N PHE A 361 -6.51 18.56 21.70
CA PHE A 361 -7.42 17.75 22.51
C PHE A 361 -7.30 18.09 24.00
N LYS A 362 -6.07 18.20 24.50
CA LYS A 362 -5.81 18.62 25.89
C LYS A 362 -6.39 20.00 26.18
N TYR A 363 -6.12 20.98 25.33
CA TYR A 363 -6.63 22.34 25.47
C TYR A 363 -8.17 22.39 25.51
N LEU A 364 -8.84 21.59 24.67
CA LEU A 364 -10.30 21.48 24.66
C LEU A 364 -10.88 20.73 25.86
N GLY A 365 -10.10 19.84 26.49
CA GLY A 365 -10.47 19.14 27.71
C GLY A 365 -10.42 20.04 28.95
N GLU A 366 -9.34 20.82 29.09
CA GLU A 366 -9.11 21.70 30.25
C GLU A 366 -10.04 22.92 30.29
N ARG A 367 -10.56 23.38 29.15
CA ARG A 367 -11.46 24.56 29.08
C ARG A 367 -12.92 24.27 29.44
N LYS A 368 -13.29 22.99 29.60
CA LYS A 368 -14.66 22.52 29.86
C LYS A 368 -14.83 21.81 31.20
N GLY A 369 -13.74 21.58 31.95
CA GLY A 369 -13.77 21.21 33.36
C GLY A 369 -13.63 22.47 34.21
#